data_AF-A0A645BSU9-F1
#
_entry.id   AF-A0A645BSU9-F1
#
_cell.length_a   1.000
_cell.length_b   1.000
_cell.length_c   1.000
_cell.angle_alpha   90.00
_cell.angle_beta   90.00
_cell.angle_gamma   90.00
#
_symmetry.space_group_name_H-M   'P 1'
#
loop_
_entity.id
_entity.type
_entity.pdbx_description
1 polymer ?
#
loop_
_entity_poly.entity_id
_entity_poly.type
_entity_poly.pdbx_seq_one_letter_code
_entity_poly.pdbx_strand_id
1 'polypeptide(L)'
;MESIADYDIVDYQTDFSDEDYEKLVIEAFEKSLALNKISERQYLDVRTLLPELSPEEEALSIKKRSKRTPDYIERIKAIIQAAAKTVEESTSLESKLILDDEPLRTRLHLVLLERGELPQVIANELENNSNRYKEWYKHNRIGTLFLFCSDYQIKKSYTGFETYILLSSKIMRNFVSLFSRVWELSIDEGFSVEKPIPFNFETQTKAAYDISQKKVFEISSFASIGPALYSFANQMGRIFEQLNKDERQSQPERNHFGIQGELSENGNKLIRGALMNSVIQETSATKMKNGAVVRGRDYLLNRIYCPFYNMSYRKMHKLELSSVDMDVLLVGLPEEKRTIYNKIINKLLKHQNVKSDDKQLNLLESFL
;
A
#
# COMPACT_ATOMS: atom_id res chain seq x y z
N MET A 1 30.45 34.81 25.12
CA MET A 1 30.13 33.86 24.03
C MET A 1 29.59 32.61 24.71
N GLU A 2 28.29 32.58 24.93
CA GLU A 2 27.60 31.38 25.43
C GLU A 2 27.46 30.40 24.27
N SER A 3 27.86 29.15 24.48
CA SER A 3 27.70 28.07 23.51
C SER A 3 26.22 27.77 23.37
N ILE A 4 25.69 28.01 22.18
CA ILE A 4 24.38 27.52 21.75
C ILE A 4 24.43 26.00 21.88
N ALA A 5 23.50 25.41 22.63
CA ALA A 5 23.39 23.97 22.76
C ALA A 5 23.30 23.33 21.37
N ASP A 6 24.20 22.39 21.08
CA ASP A 6 24.14 21.52 19.91
C ASP A 6 22.86 20.67 20.00
N TYR A 7 21.77 21.17 19.43
CA TYR A 7 20.61 20.35 19.12
C TYR A 7 20.91 19.65 17.81
N ASP A 8 21.32 18.38 17.87
CA ASP A 8 21.28 17.52 16.69
C ASP A 8 19.82 17.47 16.20
N ILE A 9 19.60 17.90 14.96
CA ILE A 9 18.31 17.74 14.29
C ILE A 9 18.16 16.25 13.99
N VAL A 10 17.50 15.52 14.89
CA VAL A 10 17.14 14.12 14.66
C VAL A 10 16.00 14.09 13.63
N ASP A 11 16.26 13.47 12.48
CA ASP A 11 15.20 13.16 11.52
C ASP A 11 14.60 11.80 11.89
N TYR A 12 13.48 11.83 12.62
CA TYR A 12 12.76 10.63 13.04
C TYR A 12 12.36 9.71 11.87
N GLN A 13 12.34 10.20 10.63
CA GLN A 13 12.00 9.39 9.47
C GLN A 13 13.18 8.50 9.02
N THR A 14 14.41 9.00 9.14
CA THR A 14 15.64 8.30 8.71
C THR A 14 16.40 7.63 9.85
N ASP A 15 16.35 8.21 11.05
CA ASP A 15 17.23 7.84 12.16
C ASP A 15 16.55 6.87 13.14
N PHE A 16 15.22 6.81 13.13
CA PHE A 16 14.42 5.96 14.01
C PHE A 16 14.08 4.64 13.31
N SER A 17 14.35 3.49 13.94
CA SER A 17 13.90 2.20 13.40
C SER A 17 12.39 2.03 13.53
N ASP A 18 11.80 1.10 12.78
CA ASP A 18 10.37 0.77 12.93
C ASP A 18 10.07 0.23 14.34
N GLU A 19 10.99 -0.54 14.93
CA GLU A 19 10.87 -1.08 16.29
C GLU A 19 10.89 0.02 17.36
N ASP A 20 11.75 1.03 17.19
CA ASP A 20 11.81 2.16 18.14
C ASP A 20 10.52 2.98 18.08
N TYR A 21 9.99 3.20 16.87
CA TYR A 21 8.74 3.92 16.68
C TYR A 21 7.55 3.17 17.29
N GLU A 22 7.51 1.84 17.13
CA GLU A 22 6.51 0.99 17.75
C GLU A 22 6.52 1.11 19.28
N LYS A 23 7.71 1.00 19.90
CA LYS A 23 7.88 1.19 21.35
C LYS A 23 7.38 2.56 21.79
N LEU A 24 7.75 3.62 21.06
CA LEU A 24 7.31 4.97 21.36
C LEU A 24 5.78 5.11 21.35
N VAL A 25 5.09 4.47 20.40
CA VAL A 25 3.63 4.45 20.32
C VAL A 25 3.01 3.77 21.54
N ILE A 26 3.55 2.63 21.94
CA ILE A 26 3.06 1.89 23.12
C ILE A 26 3.27 2.71 24.39
N GLU A 27 4.46 3.27 24.59
CA GLU A 27 4.75 4.13 25.74
C GLU A 27 3.84 5.37 25.77
N ALA A 28 3.58 5.99 24.61
CA ALA A 28 2.69 7.14 24.52
C ALA A 28 1.25 6.76 24.89
N PHE A 29 0.78 5.60 24.45
CA PHE A 29 -0.53 5.07 24.80
C PHE A 29 -0.64 4.78 26.30
N GLU A 30 0.33 4.07 26.89
CA GLU A 30 0.37 3.78 28.32
C GLU A 30 0.41 5.04 29.19
N LYS A 31 1.22 6.04 28.80
CA LYS A 31 1.24 7.35 29.45
C LYS A 31 -0.11 8.05 29.37
N SER A 32 -0.80 7.98 28.23
CA SER A 32 -2.14 8.53 28.06
C SER A 32 -3.15 7.89 29.01
N LEU A 33 -3.13 6.55 29.14
CA LEU A 33 -3.99 5.84 30.09
C LEU A 33 -3.71 6.27 31.54
N ALA A 34 -2.43 6.38 31.92
CA ALA A 34 -2.01 6.82 33.25
C ALA A 34 -2.46 8.25 33.56
N LEU A 35 -2.31 9.18 32.63
CA LEU A 35 -2.75 10.57 32.77
C LEU A 35 -4.26 10.70 32.97
N ASN A 36 -5.03 9.83 32.32
CA ASN A 36 -6.49 9.77 32.46
C ASN A 36 -6.97 8.90 33.63
N LYS A 37 -6.05 8.48 34.53
CA LYS A 37 -6.34 7.67 35.74
C LYS A 37 -7.03 6.34 35.46
N ILE A 38 -6.85 5.79 34.25
CA ILE A 38 -7.41 4.50 33.85
C ILE A 38 -6.60 3.41 34.53
N SER A 39 -7.19 2.81 35.57
CA SER A 39 -6.51 1.90 36.51
C SER A 39 -6.65 0.43 36.12
N GLU A 40 -7.77 0.07 35.48
CA GLU A 40 -8.02 -1.28 34.96
C GLU A 40 -7.35 -1.48 33.61
N ARG A 41 -6.04 -1.79 33.64
CA ARG A 41 -5.24 -2.01 32.43
C ARG A 41 -5.43 -3.38 31.79
N GLN A 42 -6.16 -4.28 32.46
CA GLN A 42 -6.16 -5.72 32.20
C GLN A 42 -6.52 -6.09 30.74
N TYR A 43 -7.12 -5.17 29.98
CA TYR A 43 -7.54 -5.40 28.60
C TYR A 43 -7.37 -4.16 27.70
N LEU A 44 -6.63 -3.14 28.15
CA LEU A 44 -6.35 -1.91 27.41
C LEU A 44 -4.90 -1.91 26.95
N ASP A 45 -4.61 -2.79 25.99
CA ASP A 45 -3.34 -2.83 25.25
C ASP A 45 -3.63 -2.44 23.79
N VAL A 46 -2.86 -1.48 23.26
CA VAL A 46 -3.06 -0.95 21.90
C VAL A 46 -3.04 -2.04 20.81
N ARG A 47 -2.23 -3.10 20.98
CA ARG A 47 -2.19 -4.25 20.07
C ARG A 47 -3.44 -5.10 20.17
N THR A 48 -3.97 -5.27 21.39
CA THR A 48 -5.22 -6.01 21.59
C THR A 48 -6.44 -5.26 21.07
N LEU A 49 -6.41 -3.91 21.14
CA LEU A 49 -7.46 -3.06 20.59
C LEU A 49 -7.43 -3.01 19.06
N LEU A 50 -6.26 -3.17 18.44
CA LEU A 50 -6.05 -3.21 17.00
C LEU A 50 -5.64 -4.62 16.54
N PRO A 51 -6.55 -5.61 16.57
CA PRO A 51 -6.24 -6.97 16.16
C PRO A 51 -5.77 -7.02 14.71
N GLU A 52 -4.81 -7.89 14.43
CA GLU A 52 -4.32 -8.17 13.08
C GLU A 52 -5.34 -8.98 12.27
N LEU A 53 -5.35 -8.75 10.96
CA LEU A 53 -6.12 -9.56 10.00
C LEU A 53 -5.14 -10.11 8.96
N SER A 54 -4.97 -11.44 8.91
CA SER A 54 -4.08 -12.02 7.92
C SER A 54 -4.65 -11.87 6.50
N PRO A 55 -3.79 -11.79 5.48
CA PRO A 55 -4.25 -11.76 4.09
C PRO A 55 -5.18 -12.92 3.71
N GLU A 56 -4.92 -14.09 4.28
CA GLU A 56 -5.66 -15.33 4.07
C GLU A 56 -7.06 -15.25 4.68
N GLU A 57 -7.18 -14.78 5.93
CA GLU A 57 -8.47 -14.55 6.60
C GLU A 57 -9.29 -13.48 5.86
N GLU A 58 -8.66 -12.40 5.42
CA GLU A 58 -9.35 -11.35 4.65
C GLU A 58 -9.92 -11.91 3.35
N ALA A 59 -9.11 -12.62 2.55
CA ALA A 59 -9.56 -13.22 1.29
C ALA A 59 -10.71 -14.21 1.50
N LEU A 60 -10.63 -15.03 2.56
CA LEU A 60 -11.69 -15.97 2.91
C LEU A 60 -12.97 -15.25 3.34
N SER A 61 -12.86 -14.17 4.13
CA SER A 61 -14.00 -13.35 4.55
C SER A 61 -14.69 -12.68 3.35
N ILE A 62 -13.92 -12.19 2.37
CA ILE A 62 -14.41 -11.58 1.14
C ILE A 62 -15.17 -12.62 0.30
N LYS A 63 -14.58 -13.82 0.07
CA LYS A 63 -15.23 -14.90 -0.69
C LYS A 63 -16.56 -15.31 -0.04
N LYS A 64 -16.61 -15.42 1.29
CA LYS A 64 -17.82 -15.84 2.04
C LYS A 64 -18.94 -14.79 2.01
N ARG A 65 -18.60 -13.50 2.08
CA ARG A 65 -19.58 -12.41 2.18
C ARG A 65 -20.01 -11.86 0.83
N SER A 66 -19.19 -12.01 -0.22
CA SER A 66 -19.49 -11.44 -1.52
C SER A 66 -20.51 -12.26 -2.30
N LYS A 67 -21.42 -11.56 -2.97
CA LYS A 67 -22.37 -12.16 -3.94
C LYS A 67 -21.77 -12.27 -5.35
N ARG A 68 -20.61 -11.65 -5.57
CA ARG A 68 -19.95 -11.61 -6.87
C ARG A 68 -19.07 -12.83 -7.04
N THR A 69 -19.15 -13.47 -8.20
CA THR A 69 -18.23 -14.54 -8.60
C THR A 69 -17.31 -14.01 -9.69
N PRO A 70 -16.05 -13.67 -9.37
CA PRO A 70 -15.08 -13.24 -10.37
C PRO A 70 -14.65 -14.40 -11.28
N ASP A 71 -14.09 -14.06 -12.43
CA ASP A 71 -13.72 -15.00 -13.51
C ASP A 71 -12.31 -15.58 -13.37
N TYR A 72 -11.55 -15.24 -12.32
CA TYR A 72 -10.16 -15.71 -12.15
C TYR A 72 -10.05 -17.24 -12.13
N ILE A 73 -11.06 -17.96 -11.61
CA ILE A 73 -11.10 -19.42 -11.62
C ILE A 73 -11.26 -19.94 -13.05
N GLU A 74 -12.15 -19.35 -13.83
CA GLU A 74 -12.38 -19.74 -15.23
C GLU A 74 -11.15 -19.43 -16.10
N ARG A 75 -10.43 -18.34 -15.81
CA ARG A 75 -9.13 -18.03 -16.43
C ARG A 75 -8.08 -19.10 -16.12
N ILE A 76 -7.98 -19.56 -14.87
CA ILE A 76 -7.08 -20.65 -14.49
C ILE A 76 -7.43 -21.92 -15.27
N LYS A 77 -8.71 -22.32 -15.30
CA LYS A 77 -9.17 -23.50 -16.04
C LYS A 77 -8.82 -23.42 -17.52
N ALA A 78 -9.06 -22.28 -18.16
CA ALA A 78 -8.72 -22.08 -19.57
C ALA A 78 -7.22 -22.26 -19.85
N ILE A 79 -6.36 -21.76 -18.96
CA ILE A 79 -4.89 -21.93 -19.08
C ILE A 79 -4.49 -23.40 -18.86
N ILE A 80 -5.08 -24.08 -17.87
CA ILE A 80 -4.82 -25.51 -17.60
C ILE A 80 -5.23 -26.35 -18.81
N GLN A 81 -6.43 -26.15 -19.34
CA GLN A 81 -6.95 -26.89 -20.49
C GLN A 81 -6.10 -26.69 -21.74
N ALA A 82 -5.57 -25.49 -21.96
CA ALA A 82 -4.67 -25.21 -23.07
C ALA A 82 -3.28 -25.86 -22.91
N ALA A 83 -2.85 -26.15 -21.68
CA ALA A 83 -1.53 -26.70 -21.37
C ALA A 83 -1.52 -28.22 -21.15
N ALA A 84 -2.65 -28.81 -20.77
CA ALA A 84 -2.78 -30.24 -20.50
C ALA A 84 -2.81 -31.07 -21.79
N LYS A 85 -2.23 -32.26 -21.76
CA LYS A 85 -2.21 -33.20 -22.90
C LYS A 85 -3.43 -34.12 -22.91
N THR A 86 -3.99 -34.42 -21.74
CA THR A 86 -5.17 -35.28 -21.58
C THR A 86 -6.19 -34.65 -20.65
N VAL A 87 -7.43 -35.15 -20.72
CA VAL A 87 -8.51 -34.73 -19.83
C VAL A 87 -8.21 -35.12 -18.37
N GLU A 88 -7.58 -36.28 -18.13
CA GLU A 88 -7.19 -36.67 -16.77
C GLU A 88 -6.12 -35.73 -16.19
N GLU A 89 -5.16 -35.30 -17.01
CA GLU A 89 -4.15 -34.33 -16.59
C GLU A 89 -4.78 -32.98 -16.24
N SER A 90 -5.69 -32.48 -17.09
CA SER A 90 -6.43 -31.23 -16.83
C SER A 90 -7.18 -31.30 -15.50
N THR A 91 -7.93 -32.38 -15.28
CA THR A 91 -8.74 -32.57 -14.05
C THR A 91 -7.85 -32.65 -12.80
N SER A 92 -6.73 -33.38 -12.89
CA SER A 92 -5.74 -33.46 -11.81
C SER A 92 -5.16 -32.08 -11.49
N LEU A 93 -4.76 -31.31 -12.50
CA LEU A 93 -4.20 -29.96 -12.30
C LEU A 93 -5.23 -28.99 -11.71
N GLU A 94 -6.47 -29.02 -12.18
CA GLU A 94 -7.55 -28.20 -11.62
C GLU A 94 -7.74 -28.49 -10.12
N SER A 95 -7.77 -29.77 -9.71
CA SER A 95 -7.92 -30.16 -8.31
C SER A 95 -6.76 -29.71 -7.41
N LYS A 96 -5.55 -29.55 -7.96
CA LYS A 96 -4.35 -29.11 -7.22
C LYS A 96 -4.21 -27.59 -7.16
N LEU A 97 -4.64 -26.88 -8.21
CA LEU A 97 -4.42 -25.44 -8.34
C LEU A 97 -5.63 -24.60 -7.93
N ILE A 98 -6.83 -25.16 -7.92
CA ILE A 98 -8.05 -24.47 -7.49
C ILE A 98 -8.37 -24.91 -6.06
N LEU A 99 -7.82 -24.16 -5.10
CA LEU A 99 -7.99 -24.38 -3.66
C LEU A 99 -9.16 -23.55 -3.15
N ASP A 100 -10.30 -24.19 -2.90
CA ASP A 100 -11.52 -23.49 -2.50
C ASP A 100 -11.42 -22.82 -1.12
N ASP A 101 -10.75 -23.48 -0.18
CA ASP A 101 -10.52 -22.99 1.18
C ASP A 101 -9.34 -22.00 1.26
N GLU A 102 -8.51 -21.92 0.22
CA GLU A 102 -7.36 -21.02 0.13
C GLU A 102 -7.45 -20.09 -1.09
N PRO A 103 -8.48 -19.23 -1.17
CA PRO A 103 -8.78 -18.45 -2.37
C PRO A 103 -7.65 -17.48 -2.76
N LEU A 104 -6.87 -17.01 -1.78
CA LEU A 104 -5.70 -16.16 -2.04
C LEU A 104 -4.59 -16.92 -2.78
N ARG A 105 -4.34 -18.19 -2.40
CA ARG A 105 -3.36 -19.04 -3.12
C ARG A 105 -3.85 -19.37 -4.52
N THR A 106 -5.14 -19.67 -4.67
CA THR A 106 -5.75 -19.87 -5.99
C THR A 106 -5.54 -18.65 -6.88
N ARG A 107 -5.77 -17.44 -6.36
CA ARG A 107 -5.52 -16.21 -7.13
C ARG A 107 -4.04 -15.98 -7.45
N LEU A 108 -3.13 -16.36 -6.56
CA LEU A 108 -1.69 -16.35 -6.84
C LEU A 108 -1.33 -17.31 -7.97
N HIS A 109 -1.96 -18.48 -8.05
CA HIS A 109 -1.70 -19.42 -9.15
C HIS A 109 -2.01 -18.76 -10.50
N LEU A 110 -3.09 -17.98 -10.61
CA LEU A 110 -3.34 -17.17 -11.83
C LEU A 110 -2.19 -16.19 -12.12
N VAL A 111 -1.67 -15.48 -11.11
CA VAL A 111 -0.52 -14.57 -11.28
C VAL A 111 0.69 -15.33 -11.85
N LEU A 112 0.99 -16.51 -11.31
CA LEU A 112 2.12 -17.33 -11.76
C LEU A 112 1.92 -17.84 -13.20
N LEU A 113 0.72 -18.31 -13.52
CA LEU A 113 0.35 -18.74 -14.87
C LEU A 113 0.49 -17.61 -15.90
N GLU A 114 0.07 -16.39 -15.55
CA GLU A 114 0.17 -15.22 -16.44
C GLU A 114 1.59 -14.68 -16.61
N ARG A 115 2.50 -15.02 -15.70
CA ARG A 115 3.95 -14.84 -15.87
C ARG A 115 4.56 -15.89 -16.79
N GLY A 116 3.83 -16.94 -17.15
CA GLY A 116 4.28 -18.02 -18.01
C GLY A 116 4.80 -19.26 -17.27
N GLU A 117 4.60 -19.37 -15.95
CA GLU A 117 4.86 -20.64 -15.26
C GLU A 117 3.85 -21.69 -15.72
N LEU A 118 4.31 -22.93 -15.93
CA LEU A 118 3.45 -24.02 -16.36
C LEU A 118 2.60 -24.56 -15.20
N PRO A 119 1.33 -24.95 -15.41
CA PRO A 119 0.49 -25.54 -14.38
C PRO A 119 1.15 -26.70 -13.63
N GLN A 120 1.83 -27.60 -14.35
CA GLN A 120 2.52 -28.76 -13.80
C GLN A 120 3.66 -28.36 -12.86
N VAL A 121 4.38 -27.28 -13.19
CA VAL A 121 5.46 -26.75 -12.34
C VAL A 121 4.88 -26.20 -11.06
N ILE A 122 3.83 -25.38 -11.13
CA ILE A 122 3.19 -24.80 -9.94
C ILE A 122 2.66 -25.91 -9.03
N ALA A 123 1.97 -26.91 -9.60
CA ALA A 123 1.42 -28.03 -8.84
C ALA A 123 2.53 -28.83 -8.14
N ASN A 124 3.63 -29.15 -8.83
CA ASN A 124 4.75 -29.88 -8.25
C ASN A 124 5.48 -29.08 -7.14
N GLU A 125 5.66 -27.77 -7.32
CA GLU A 125 6.30 -26.92 -6.31
C GLU A 125 5.42 -26.77 -5.04
N LEU A 126 4.09 -26.72 -5.21
CA LEU A 126 3.11 -26.70 -4.13
C LEU A 126 3.12 -28.03 -3.36
N GLU A 127 3.02 -29.17 -4.04
CA GLU A 127 2.98 -30.50 -3.41
C GLU A 127 4.25 -30.82 -2.61
N ASN A 128 5.41 -30.42 -3.12
CA ASN A 128 6.68 -30.62 -2.44
C ASN A 128 6.95 -29.58 -1.33
N ASN A 129 6.03 -28.63 -1.11
CA ASN A 129 6.19 -27.51 -0.17
C ASN A 129 7.56 -26.82 -0.35
N SER A 130 7.94 -26.58 -1.60
CA SER A 130 9.29 -26.18 -1.95
C SER A 130 9.62 -24.77 -1.45
N ASN A 131 10.91 -24.49 -1.28
CA ASN A 131 11.35 -23.12 -0.97
C ASN A 131 10.95 -22.14 -2.09
N ARG A 132 10.90 -22.59 -3.35
CA ARG A 132 10.48 -21.75 -4.48
C ARG A 132 9.04 -21.30 -4.33
N TYR A 133 8.12 -22.22 -3.98
CA TYR A 133 6.72 -21.87 -3.76
C TYR A 133 6.55 -20.93 -2.55
N LYS A 134 7.26 -21.20 -1.45
CA LYS A 134 7.25 -20.32 -0.26
C LYS A 134 7.70 -18.90 -0.59
N GLU A 135 8.75 -18.75 -1.39
CA GLU A 135 9.23 -17.44 -1.81
C GLU A 135 8.27 -16.75 -2.80
N TRP A 136 7.63 -17.49 -3.72
CA TRP A 136 6.56 -16.93 -4.54
C TRP A 136 5.42 -16.39 -3.68
N TYR A 137 4.95 -17.18 -2.72
CA TYR A 137 3.85 -16.78 -1.85
C TYR A 137 4.24 -15.57 -1.00
N LYS A 138 5.36 -15.64 -0.27
CA LYS A 138 5.85 -14.59 0.61
C LYS A 138 5.97 -13.23 -0.09
N HIS A 139 6.52 -13.21 -1.30
CA HIS A 139 6.75 -11.96 -2.03
C HIS A 139 5.49 -11.37 -2.68
N ASN A 140 4.50 -12.21 -3.02
CA ASN A 140 3.34 -11.77 -3.80
C ASN A 140 2.05 -11.69 -2.97
N ARG A 141 1.96 -12.29 -1.78
CA ARG A 141 0.69 -12.45 -1.03
C ARG A 141 -0.10 -11.16 -0.85
N ILE A 142 0.54 -10.04 -0.47
CA ILE A 142 -0.16 -8.77 -0.24
C ILE A 142 -0.60 -8.16 -1.57
N GLY A 143 0.29 -8.07 -2.56
CA GLY A 143 -0.10 -7.68 -3.90
C GLY A 143 -1.27 -8.52 -4.42
N THR A 144 -1.21 -9.85 -4.29
CA THR A 144 -2.25 -10.77 -4.76
C THR A 144 -3.57 -10.49 -4.07
N LEU A 145 -3.55 -10.12 -2.79
CA LEU A 145 -4.73 -9.70 -2.07
C LEU A 145 -5.34 -8.40 -2.63
N PHE A 146 -4.53 -7.42 -3.06
CA PHE A 146 -5.06 -6.24 -3.77
C PHE A 146 -5.78 -6.62 -5.08
N LEU A 147 -5.21 -7.54 -5.87
CA LEU A 147 -5.88 -8.06 -7.07
C LEU A 147 -7.17 -8.79 -6.70
N PHE A 148 -7.13 -9.64 -5.67
CA PHE A 148 -8.30 -10.37 -5.19
C PHE A 148 -9.42 -9.41 -4.76
N CYS A 149 -9.13 -8.41 -3.94
CA CYS A 149 -10.08 -7.35 -3.59
C CYS A 149 -10.67 -6.68 -4.85
N SER A 150 -9.83 -6.37 -5.85
CA SER A 150 -10.25 -5.79 -7.13
C SER A 150 -11.19 -6.70 -7.93
N ASP A 151 -10.92 -8.01 -7.99
CA ASP A 151 -11.76 -8.99 -8.67
C ASP A 151 -13.18 -9.01 -8.08
N TYR A 152 -13.29 -8.82 -6.76
CA TYR A 152 -14.56 -8.71 -6.05
C TYR A 152 -15.13 -7.29 -5.98
N GLN A 153 -14.45 -6.28 -6.55
CA GLN A 153 -14.81 -4.86 -6.49
C GLN A 153 -14.95 -4.32 -5.06
N ILE A 154 -14.12 -4.84 -4.16
CA ILE A 154 -14.05 -4.43 -2.75
C ILE A 154 -12.71 -3.74 -2.52
N LYS A 155 -12.70 -2.79 -1.60
CA LYS A 155 -11.49 -2.09 -1.16
C LYS A 155 -10.69 -2.95 -0.19
N LYS A 156 -9.36 -2.83 -0.22
CA LYS A 156 -8.49 -3.54 0.71
C LYS A 156 -8.73 -3.07 2.15
N SER A 157 -8.71 -3.99 3.11
CA SER A 157 -8.79 -3.65 4.54
C SER A 157 -7.46 -3.11 5.04
N TYR A 158 -7.51 -2.10 5.89
CA TYR A 158 -6.33 -1.51 6.54
C TYR A 158 -6.53 -1.60 8.05
N THR A 159 -6.12 -2.73 8.61
CA THR A 159 -6.40 -3.12 10.01
C THR A 159 -5.16 -3.72 10.65
N GLY A 160 -5.16 -3.77 11.97
CA GLY A 160 -4.04 -4.26 12.75
C GLY A 160 -3.11 -3.14 13.19
N PHE A 161 -2.49 -3.38 14.33
CA PHE A 161 -1.51 -2.49 14.92
C PHE A 161 -0.31 -2.27 14.00
N GLU A 162 0.23 -3.33 13.40
CA GLU A 162 1.36 -3.23 12.46
C GLU A 162 1.01 -2.37 11.25
N THR A 163 -0.20 -2.53 10.71
CA THR A 163 -0.69 -1.70 9.60
C THR A 163 -0.80 -0.23 10.03
N TYR A 164 -1.35 0.05 11.22
CA TYR A 164 -1.48 1.42 11.73
C TYR A 164 -0.12 2.08 11.99
N ILE A 165 0.84 1.32 12.50
CA ILE A 165 2.23 1.76 12.65
C ILE A 165 2.80 2.16 11.28
N LEU A 166 2.67 1.30 10.26
CA LEU A 166 3.22 1.59 8.93
C LEU A 166 2.49 2.75 8.26
N LEU A 167 1.15 2.83 8.35
CA LEU A 167 0.36 3.94 7.82
C LEU A 167 0.71 5.28 8.47
N SER A 168 1.12 5.28 9.74
CA SER A 168 1.52 6.51 10.40
C SER A 168 2.81 7.11 9.84
N SER A 169 3.59 6.34 9.04
CA SER A 169 4.80 6.83 8.38
C SER A 169 5.84 7.37 9.37
N LYS A 170 5.91 6.77 10.57
CA LYS A 170 6.73 7.23 11.72
C LYS A 170 6.38 8.63 12.23
N ILE A 171 5.18 9.13 11.93
CA ILE A 171 4.68 10.41 12.41
C ILE A 171 3.63 10.12 13.48
N MET A 172 3.97 10.37 14.75
CA MET A 172 3.08 10.12 15.90
C MET A 172 1.70 10.76 15.73
N ARG A 173 1.65 11.99 15.18
CA ARG A 173 0.38 12.67 14.89
C ARG A 173 -0.51 11.87 13.94
N ASN A 174 0.06 11.16 12.95
CA ASN A 174 -0.71 10.31 12.06
C ASN A 174 -1.26 9.09 12.81
N PHE A 175 -0.44 8.44 13.66
CA PHE A 175 -0.91 7.32 14.49
C PHE A 175 -2.06 7.75 15.41
N VAL A 176 -1.90 8.85 16.14
CA VAL A 176 -2.95 9.42 17.00
C VAL A 176 -4.21 9.75 16.18
N SER A 177 -4.07 10.29 14.96
CA SER A 177 -5.23 10.59 14.12
C SER A 177 -6.00 9.32 13.73
N LEU A 178 -5.29 8.27 13.32
CA LEU A 178 -5.86 6.97 12.98
C LEU A 178 -6.54 6.34 14.21
N PHE A 179 -5.80 6.26 15.32
CA PHE A 179 -6.26 5.62 16.55
C PHE A 179 -7.48 6.34 17.15
N SER A 180 -7.45 7.66 17.24
CA SER A 180 -8.59 8.43 17.74
C SER A 180 -9.83 8.25 16.87
N ARG A 181 -9.67 8.10 15.54
CA ARG A 181 -10.81 7.89 14.65
C ARG A 181 -11.44 6.50 14.81
N VAL A 182 -10.63 5.44 14.92
CA VAL A 182 -11.18 4.11 15.18
C VAL A 182 -11.78 4.02 16.58
N TRP A 183 -11.16 4.66 17.58
CA TRP A 183 -11.71 4.76 18.92
C TRP A 183 -13.09 5.41 18.92
N GLU A 184 -13.23 6.57 18.28
CA GLU A 184 -14.51 7.29 18.13
C GLU A 184 -15.59 6.40 17.49
N LEU A 185 -15.27 5.76 16.36
CA LEU A 185 -16.21 4.90 15.66
C LEU A 185 -16.59 3.64 16.46
N SER A 186 -15.70 3.15 17.32
CA SER A 186 -15.93 1.92 18.09
C SER A 186 -16.84 2.15 19.29
N ILE A 187 -16.98 3.40 19.78
CA ILE A 187 -17.92 3.73 20.86
C ILE A 187 -19.36 3.34 20.46
N ASP A 188 -19.74 3.61 19.22
CA ASP A 188 -21.05 3.24 18.67
C ASP A 188 -21.25 1.71 18.58
N GLU A 189 -20.15 0.95 18.60
CA GLU A 189 -20.14 -0.53 18.58
C GLU A 189 -20.06 -1.15 19.98
N GLY A 190 -20.18 -0.33 21.04
CA GLY A 190 -20.22 -0.76 22.42
C GLY A 190 -18.86 -0.81 23.11
N PHE A 191 -17.82 -0.24 22.50
CA PHE A 191 -16.54 -0.03 23.18
C PHE A 191 -16.67 1.03 24.28
N SER A 192 -16.09 0.73 25.45
CA SER A 192 -15.85 1.70 26.52
C SER A 192 -14.55 1.38 27.23
N VAL A 193 -14.01 2.32 28.00
CA VAL A 193 -12.77 2.11 28.76
C VAL A 193 -12.99 1.06 29.86
N GLU A 194 -14.19 1.01 30.44
CA GLU A 194 -14.60 0.07 31.47
C GLU A 194 -14.92 -1.32 30.90
N LYS A 195 -15.27 -1.38 29.60
CA LYS A 195 -15.54 -2.61 28.87
C LYS A 195 -14.79 -2.59 27.53
N PRO A 196 -13.45 -2.70 27.58
CA PRO A 196 -12.64 -2.67 26.37
C PRO A 196 -12.91 -3.94 25.55
N ILE A 197 -13.13 -3.73 24.27
CA ILE A 197 -13.27 -4.79 23.27
C ILE A 197 -12.34 -4.46 22.10
N PRO A 198 -11.77 -5.47 21.41
CA PRO A 198 -11.03 -5.26 20.19
C PRO A 198 -11.87 -4.49 19.16
N PHE A 199 -11.27 -3.54 18.45
CA PHE A 199 -11.96 -2.81 17.39
C PHE A 199 -12.22 -3.71 16.19
N ASN A 200 -13.44 -3.67 15.65
CA ASN A 200 -13.80 -4.45 14.46
C ASN A 200 -12.94 -4.07 13.25
N PHE A 201 -12.65 -5.04 12.39
CA PHE A 201 -11.81 -4.84 11.19
C PHE A 201 -12.43 -3.82 10.22
N GLU A 202 -13.75 -3.80 10.08
CA GLU A 202 -14.48 -2.85 9.25
C GLU A 202 -14.32 -1.42 9.78
N THR A 203 -14.37 -1.26 11.11
CA THR A 203 -14.25 0.02 11.82
C THR A 203 -12.83 0.56 11.72
N GLN A 204 -11.83 -0.30 11.92
CA GLN A 204 -10.43 0.02 11.69
C GLN A 204 -10.17 0.46 10.24
N THR A 205 -10.72 -0.27 9.27
CA THR A 205 -10.57 0.05 7.84
C THR A 205 -11.24 1.39 7.52
N LYS A 206 -12.47 1.62 8.00
CA LYS A 206 -13.18 2.88 7.82
C LYS A 206 -12.40 4.06 8.39
N ALA A 207 -11.86 3.94 9.60
CA ALA A 207 -11.02 4.97 10.20
C ALA A 207 -9.78 5.29 9.34
N ALA A 208 -9.11 4.27 8.82
CA ALA A 208 -7.97 4.45 7.93
C ALA A 208 -8.35 5.21 6.65
N TYR A 209 -9.48 4.88 6.02
CA TYR A 209 -9.98 5.59 4.85
C TYR A 209 -10.37 7.04 5.15
N ASP A 210 -11.10 7.28 6.24
CA ASP A 210 -11.55 8.62 6.66
C ASP A 210 -10.35 9.55 6.89
N ILE A 211 -9.35 9.08 7.65
CA ILE A 211 -8.14 9.85 7.94
C ILE A 211 -7.29 10.04 6.69
N SER A 212 -7.13 9.00 5.87
CA SER A 212 -6.37 9.09 4.63
C SER A 212 -6.95 10.12 3.68
N GLN A 213 -8.27 10.11 3.48
CA GLN A 213 -8.98 11.08 2.64
C GLN A 213 -8.79 12.50 3.16
N LYS A 214 -9.01 12.73 4.46
CA LYS A 214 -8.81 14.04 5.09
C LYS A 214 -7.37 14.52 4.88
N LYS A 215 -6.38 13.66 5.10
CA LYS A 215 -4.96 13.97 4.97
C LYS A 215 -4.56 14.30 3.53
N VAL A 216 -5.12 13.61 2.54
CA VAL A 216 -4.89 13.93 1.12
C VAL A 216 -5.48 15.30 0.79
N PHE A 217 -6.71 15.60 1.22
CA PHE A 217 -7.32 16.92 0.96
C PHE A 217 -6.64 18.07 1.70
N GLU A 218 -6.08 17.83 2.88
CA GLU A 218 -5.30 18.84 3.62
C GLU A 218 -4.09 19.35 2.82
N ILE A 219 -3.53 18.56 1.88
CA ILE A 219 -2.36 18.98 1.08
C ILE A 219 -2.65 20.26 0.29
N SER A 220 -3.87 20.44 -0.22
CA SER A 220 -4.24 21.63 -1.01
C SER A 220 -4.17 22.92 -0.18
N SER A 221 -4.27 22.82 1.15
CA SER A 221 -4.22 23.95 2.08
C SER A 221 -2.81 24.41 2.46
N PHE A 222 -1.76 23.68 2.04
CA PHE A 222 -0.38 24.08 2.34
C PHE A 222 -0.04 25.40 1.64
N ALA A 223 0.52 26.33 2.40
CA ALA A 223 0.79 27.69 1.93
C ALA A 223 1.64 27.69 0.64
N SER A 224 1.30 28.58 -0.29
CA SER A 224 1.96 28.89 -1.59
C SER A 224 2.14 27.75 -2.60
N ILE A 225 2.17 26.48 -2.19
CA ILE A 225 2.46 25.33 -3.06
C ILE A 225 1.43 24.18 -2.95
N GLY A 226 0.44 24.30 -2.06
CA GLY A 226 -0.54 23.25 -1.76
C GLY A 226 -1.24 22.66 -2.98
N PRO A 227 -1.84 23.45 -3.89
CA PRO A 227 -2.49 22.92 -5.09
C PRO A 227 -1.56 22.10 -5.99
N ALA A 228 -0.31 22.53 -6.15
CA ALA A 228 0.69 21.81 -6.93
C ALA A 228 1.11 20.49 -6.24
N LEU A 229 1.32 20.51 -4.93
CA LEU A 229 1.61 19.30 -4.15
C LEU A 229 0.44 18.31 -4.14
N TYR A 230 -0.79 18.81 -4.07
CA TYR A 230 -2.00 18.00 -4.13
C TYR A 230 -2.14 17.32 -5.51
N SER A 231 -1.93 18.09 -6.59
CA SER A 231 -1.91 17.55 -7.96
C SER A 231 -0.82 16.48 -8.12
N PHE A 232 0.38 16.73 -7.60
CA PHE A 232 1.49 15.77 -7.64
C PHE A 232 1.18 14.49 -6.85
N ALA A 233 0.70 14.61 -5.60
CA ALA A 233 0.36 13.48 -4.76
C ALA A 233 -0.73 12.60 -5.39
N ASN A 234 -1.74 13.22 -6.00
CA ASN A 234 -2.79 12.50 -6.72
C ASN A 234 -2.22 11.72 -7.91
N GLN A 235 -1.41 12.35 -8.74
CA GLN A 235 -0.82 11.65 -9.89
C GLN A 235 0.03 10.46 -9.46
N MET A 236 0.91 10.64 -8.48
CA MET A 236 1.74 9.55 -7.98
C MET A 236 0.90 8.45 -7.34
N GLY A 237 -0.12 8.81 -6.54
CA GLY A 237 -1.04 7.86 -5.93
C GLY A 237 -1.78 7.02 -6.97
N ARG A 238 -2.27 7.65 -8.06
CA ARG A 238 -2.91 6.95 -9.18
C ARG A 238 -1.97 6.05 -9.95
N ILE A 239 -0.73 6.51 -10.20
CA ILE A 239 0.30 5.68 -10.83
C ILE A 239 0.52 4.42 -9.99
N PHE A 240 0.74 4.57 -8.69
CA PHE A 240 0.97 3.42 -7.81
C PHE A 240 -0.26 2.53 -7.68
N GLU A 241 -1.46 3.10 -7.58
CA GLU A 241 -2.71 2.32 -7.59
C GLU A 241 -2.78 1.39 -8.82
N GLN A 242 -2.54 1.91 -10.02
CA GLN A 242 -2.55 1.09 -11.24
C GLN A 242 -1.43 0.06 -11.27
N LEU A 243 -0.23 0.43 -10.82
CA LEU A 243 0.89 -0.50 -10.77
C LEU A 243 0.69 -1.62 -9.75
N ASN A 244 -0.03 -1.39 -8.65
CA ASN A 244 -0.45 -2.41 -7.69
C ASN A 244 -1.50 -3.36 -8.29
N LYS A 245 -2.24 -2.91 -9.31
CA LYS A 245 -3.22 -3.70 -10.07
C LYS A 245 -2.59 -4.44 -11.27
N ASP A 246 -1.26 -4.54 -11.34
CA ASP A 246 -0.59 -5.40 -12.32
C ASP A 246 -1.00 -6.88 -12.13
N GLU A 247 -1.85 -7.45 -12.99
CA GLU A 247 -2.32 -8.84 -12.91
C GLU A 247 -1.16 -9.86 -12.87
N ARG A 248 -0.04 -9.56 -13.54
CA ARG A 248 1.17 -10.40 -13.52
C ARG A 248 2.02 -10.16 -12.29
N GLN A 249 1.81 -9.05 -11.60
CA GLN A 249 2.61 -8.63 -10.45
C GLN A 249 4.11 -8.69 -10.69
N SER A 250 4.61 -8.45 -11.91
CA SER A 250 6.03 -8.71 -12.22
C SER A 250 6.99 -8.01 -11.26
N GLN A 251 6.55 -6.86 -10.73
CA GLN A 251 7.11 -6.23 -9.54
C GLN A 251 5.91 -5.84 -8.64
N PRO A 252 5.56 -6.67 -7.64
CA PRO A 252 4.40 -6.40 -6.77
C PRO A 252 4.62 -5.11 -5.98
N GLU A 253 3.56 -4.41 -5.59
CA GLU A 253 3.64 -3.33 -4.59
C GLU A 253 4.70 -2.26 -4.89
N ARG A 254 4.71 -1.78 -6.14
CA ARG A 254 5.49 -0.58 -6.51
C ARG A 254 4.89 0.64 -5.82
N ASN A 255 5.55 1.12 -4.78
CA ASN A 255 5.02 2.20 -3.93
C ASN A 255 6.02 3.32 -3.61
N HIS A 256 7.27 3.21 -4.09
CA HIS A 256 8.30 4.24 -3.95
C HIS A 256 8.94 4.54 -5.29
N PHE A 257 9.61 5.68 -5.41
CA PHE A 257 10.20 6.13 -6.65
C PHE A 257 11.58 6.75 -6.47
N GLY A 258 12.38 6.75 -7.53
CA GLY A 258 13.61 7.53 -7.63
C GLY A 258 13.58 8.41 -8.87
N ILE A 259 14.45 9.41 -8.87
CA ILE A 259 14.56 10.40 -9.94
C ILE A 259 15.93 10.26 -10.60
N GLN A 260 15.94 10.03 -11.91
CA GLN A 260 17.14 9.88 -12.73
C GLN A 260 17.45 11.18 -13.47
N GLY A 261 18.53 11.85 -13.07
CA GLY A 261 18.94 13.15 -13.61
C GLY A 261 18.61 14.31 -12.67
N GLU A 262 18.88 15.52 -13.13
CA GLU A 262 18.63 16.75 -12.37
C GLU A 262 17.26 17.33 -12.73
N LEU A 263 16.49 17.70 -11.71
CA LEU A 263 15.23 18.42 -11.87
C LEU A 263 15.48 19.89 -12.19
N SER A 264 14.50 20.53 -12.82
CA SER A 264 14.42 21.98 -12.92
C SER A 264 14.43 22.67 -11.54
N GLU A 265 14.70 23.98 -11.51
CA GLU A 265 14.64 24.76 -10.26
C GLU A 265 13.25 24.69 -9.61
N ASN A 266 12.19 24.78 -10.41
CA ASN A 266 10.81 24.68 -9.92
C ASN A 266 10.47 23.27 -9.43
N GLY A 267 10.92 22.22 -10.14
CA GLY A 267 10.80 20.84 -9.70
C GLY A 267 11.49 20.62 -8.34
N ASN A 268 12.71 21.12 -8.18
CA ASN A 268 13.44 21.07 -6.91
C ASN A 268 12.70 21.82 -5.78
N LYS A 269 12.12 23.00 -6.06
CA LYS A 269 11.30 23.74 -5.09
C LYS A 269 10.09 22.91 -4.63
N LEU A 270 9.38 22.25 -5.54
CA LEU A 270 8.24 21.41 -5.18
C LEU A 270 8.65 20.15 -4.42
N ILE A 271 9.75 19.47 -4.79
CA ILE A 271 10.25 18.32 -4.02
C ILE A 271 10.62 18.73 -2.59
N ARG A 272 11.31 19.85 -2.41
CA ARG A 272 11.60 20.38 -1.07
C ARG A 272 10.32 20.69 -0.30
N GLY A 273 9.35 21.34 -0.96
CA GLY A 273 8.05 21.61 -0.37
C GLY A 273 7.29 20.34 0.03
N ALA A 274 7.35 19.29 -0.78
CA ALA A 274 6.75 18.00 -0.51
C ALA A 274 7.40 17.30 0.70
N LEU A 275 8.72 17.38 0.84
CA LEU A 275 9.45 16.87 2.01
C LEU A 275 9.11 17.67 3.28
N MET A 276 9.18 19.01 3.21
CA MET A 276 8.90 19.91 4.34
C MET A 276 7.49 19.72 4.90
N ASN A 277 6.50 19.46 4.03
CA ASN A 277 5.13 19.20 4.43
C ASN A 277 4.81 17.69 4.61
N SER A 278 5.82 16.81 4.57
CA SER A 278 5.67 15.35 4.70
C SER A 278 4.64 14.76 3.72
N VAL A 279 4.53 15.31 2.50
CA VAL A 279 3.79 14.70 1.38
C VAL A 279 4.54 13.48 0.87
N ILE A 280 5.86 13.60 0.81
CA ILE A 280 6.79 12.50 0.56
C ILE A 280 7.80 12.40 1.69
N GLN A 281 8.41 11.23 1.82
CA GLN A 281 9.48 10.95 2.76
C GLN A 281 10.70 10.45 1.99
N GLU A 282 11.88 10.89 2.41
CA GLU A 282 13.13 10.36 1.90
C GLU A 282 13.41 9.00 2.56
N THR A 283 13.91 8.05 1.77
CA THR A 283 14.29 6.73 2.26
C THR A 283 15.64 6.35 1.68
N SER A 284 16.44 5.59 2.42
CA SER A 284 17.71 5.09 1.92
C SER A 284 17.49 4.26 0.65
N ALA A 285 18.32 4.51 -0.37
CA ALA A 285 18.28 3.75 -1.60
C ALA A 285 18.53 2.27 -1.32
N THR A 286 17.68 1.42 -1.88
CA THR A 286 17.82 -0.03 -1.78
C THR A 286 19.10 -0.45 -2.53
N LYS A 287 20.01 -1.19 -1.86
CA LYS A 287 21.37 -1.60 -2.32
C LYS A 287 21.55 -1.64 -3.85
N MET A 288 22.47 -0.83 -4.37
CA MET A 288 22.83 -0.81 -5.80
C MET A 288 23.80 -1.96 -6.15
N LYS A 289 23.48 -2.72 -7.20
CA LYS A 289 24.48 -3.54 -7.92
C LYS A 289 25.43 -2.57 -8.63
N ASN A 290 26.74 -2.68 -8.38
CA ASN A 290 27.86 -2.04 -9.12
C ASN A 290 28.56 -0.82 -8.51
N GLY A 291 28.77 -0.77 -7.19
CA GLY A 291 29.98 -0.18 -6.55
C GLY A 291 30.30 1.32 -6.74
N ALA A 292 29.60 2.06 -7.59
CA ALA A 292 29.74 3.49 -7.77
C ALA A 292 28.67 4.19 -6.90
N VAL A 293 29.13 4.85 -5.84
CA VAL A 293 28.27 5.63 -4.95
C VAL A 293 27.89 6.92 -5.65
N VAL A 294 26.81 6.89 -6.43
CA VAL A 294 25.94 8.06 -6.55
C VAL A 294 24.88 7.87 -5.48
N ARG A 295 24.88 8.71 -4.44
CA ARG A 295 23.86 8.69 -3.39
C ARG A 295 22.51 9.07 -4.01
N GLY A 296 21.84 8.13 -4.65
CA GLY A 296 20.46 8.28 -5.10
C GLY A 296 19.54 8.36 -3.88
N ARG A 297 18.55 9.24 -3.93
CA ARG A 297 17.50 9.35 -2.91
C ARG A 297 16.23 8.71 -3.44
N ASP A 298 15.66 7.81 -2.65
CA ASP A 298 14.36 7.20 -2.96
C ASP A 298 13.29 7.92 -2.15
N TYR A 299 12.15 8.18 -2.78
CA TYR A 299 11.04 8.89 -2.18
C TYR A 299 9.82 7.97 -2.07
N LEU A 300 9.12 8.09 -0.95
CA LEU A 300 7.88 7.39 -0.68
C LEU A 300 6.78 8.43 -0.47
N LEU A 301 5.59 8.23 -1.06
CA LEU A 301 4.42 9.00 -0.61
C LEU A 301 4.18 8.69 0.88
N ASN A 302 3.75 9.68 1.66
CA ASN A 302 3.38 9.42 3.04
C ASN A 302 2.34 8.30 3.09
N ARG A 303 2.62 7.25 3.87
CA ARG A 303 1.81 6.02 3.89
C ARG A 303 0.42 6.27 4.44
N ILE A 304 0.21 7.40 5.12
CA ILE A 304 -1.12 7.84 5.56
C ILE A 304 -2.07 8.03 4.36
N TYR A 305 -1.56 8.25 3.15
CA TYR A 305 -2.34 8.38 1.92
C TYR A 305 -2.68 7.04 1.25
N CYS A 306 -2.04 5.93 1.66
CA CYS A 306 -2.21 4.63 1.01
C CYS A 306 -3.67 4.14 0.95
N PRO A 307 -4.49 4.27 2.01
CA PRO A 307 -5.91 3.89 1.95
C PRO A 307 -6.66 4.68 0.90
N PHE A 308 -6.50 6.01 0.82
CA PHE A 308 -7.21 6.85 -0.16
C PHE A 308 -6.99 6.37 -1.61
N TYR A 309 -5.76 5.99 -1.97
CA TYR A 309 -5.42 5.46 -3.29
C TYR A 309 -5.59 3.94 -3.42
N ASN A 310 -6.04 3.25 -2.36
CA ASN A 310 -6.17 1.78 -2.31
C ASN A 310 -4.88 1.06 -2.77
N MET A 311 -3.73 1.50 -2.24
CA MET A 311 -2.41 0.96 -2.54
C MET A 311 -1.74 0.38 -1.30
N SER A 312 -0.73 -0.48 -1.48
CA SER A 312 0.01 -1.05 -0.36
C SER A 312 0.81 0.02 0.41
N TYR A 313 0.86 -0.12 1.73
CA TYR A 313 1.66 0.71 2.65
C TYR A 313 3.09 0.22 2.80
N ARG A 314 3.46 -0.89 2.16
CA ARG A 314 4.80 -1.50 2.24
C ARG A 314 5.73 -0.89 1.19
N LYS A 315 6.99 -0.66 1.57
CA LYS A 315 8.07 -0.33 0.61
C LYS A 315 8.62 -1.64 0.04
N MET A 316 8.19 -2.00 -1.17
CA MET A 316 8.65 -3.23 -1.86
C MET A 316 9.45 -2.90 -3.12
N HIS A 317 8.79 -2.46 -4.20
CA HIS A 317 9.45 -2.21 -5.48
C HIS A 317 9.51 -0.72 -5.86
N LYS A 318 10.61 -0.36 -6.52
CA LYS A 318 10.92 1.02 -6.94
C LYS A 318 10.40 1.31 -8.35
N LEU A 319 9.86 2.50 -8.54
CA LEU A 319 9.63 3.12 -9.84
C LEU A 319 10.77 4.11 -10.16
N GLU A 320 11.52 3.88 -11.23
CA GLU A 320 12.52 4.83 -11.71
C GLU A 320 11.88 5.80 -12.72
N LEU A 321 11.93 7.10 -12.42
CA LEU A 321 11.42 8.17 -13.28
C LEU A 321 12.58 9.03 -13.78
N SER A 322 12.56 9.44 -15.06
CA SER A 322 13.51 10.45 -15.54
C SER A 322 13.18 11.81 -14.93
N SER A 323 14.19 12.68 -14.77
CA SER A 323 13.95 14.04 -14.27
C SER A 323 13.00 14.83 -15.18
N VAL A 324 13.03 14.59 -16.49
CA VAL A 324 12.09 15.19 -17.46
C VAL A 324 10.65 14.76 -17.18
N ASP A 325 10.38 13.46 -17.04
CA ASP A 325 9.03 12.97 -16.76
C ASP A 325 8.58 13.47 -15.37
N MET A 326 9.49 13.51 -14.40
CA MET A 326 9.22 13.97 -13.05
C MET A 326 8.92 15.48 -12.99
N ASP A 327 9.65 16.31 -13.73
CA ASP A 327 9.36 17.75 -13.85
C ASP A 327 7.95 17.97 -14.39
N VAL A 328 7.53 17.23 -15.42
CA VAL A 328 6.16 17.33 -15.94
C VAL A 328 5.12 16.91 -14.89
N LEU A 329 5.37 15.83 -14.14
CA LEU A 329 4.47 15.41 -13.05
C LEU A 329 4.36 16.45 -11.93
N LEU A 330 5.43 17.21 -11.66
CA LEU A 330 5.49 18.24 -10.63
C LEU A 330 4.83 19.55 -11.10
N VAL A 331 5.31 20.12 -12.22
CA VAL A 331 5.00 21.49 -12.65
C VAL A 331 4.24 21.58 -13.98
N GLY A 332 4.08 20.48 -14.70
CA GLY A 332 3.42 20.46 -16.00
C GLY A 332 1.92 20.78 -15.94
N LEU A 333 1.36 21.08 -17.11
CA LEU A 333 -0.08 21.26 -17.31
C LEU A 333 -0.83 19.92 -17.20
N PRO A 334 -2.13 19.92 -16.90
CA PRO A 334 -2.93 18.69 -16.74
C PRO A 334 -2.81 17.70 -17.91
N GLU A 335 -2.79 18.19 -19.15
CA GLU A 335 -2.68 17.36 -20.35
C GLU A 335 -1.30 16.70 -20.51
N GLU A 336 -0.23 17.41 -20.14
CA GLU A 336 1.14 16.91 -20.17
C GLU A 336 1.33 15.82 -19.10
N LYS A 337 0.82 16.11 -17.90
CA LYS A 337 0.71 15.19 -16.77
C LYS A 337 0.01 13.88 -17.15
N ARG A 338 -1.16 13.99 -17.78
CA ARG A 338 -1.92 12.83 -18.31
C ARG A 338 -1.13 12.05 -19.35
N THR A 339 -0.39 12.74 -20.21
CA THR A 339 0.48 12.09 -21.20
C THR A 339 1.58 11.27 -20.54
N ILE A 340 2.24 11.81 -19.51
CA ILE A 340 3.27 11.09 -18.75
C ILE A 340 2.68 9.91 -17.97
N TYR A 341 1.52 10.09 -17.34
CA TYR A 341 0.79 9.00 -16.69
C TYR A 341 0.55 7.84 -17.67
N ASN A 342 -0.05 8.12 -18.83
CA ASN A 342 -0.34 7.11 -19.85
C ASN A 342 0.94 6.45 -20.38
N LYS A 343 2.02 7.23 -20.59
CA LYS A 343 3.33 6.72 -20.97
C LYS A 343 3.86 5.71 -19.95
N ILE A 344 3.80 6.02 -18.66
CA ILE A 344 4.27 5.13 -17.58
C ILE A 344 3.45 3.85 -17.54
N ILE A 345 2.12 3.98 -17.50
CA ILE A 345 1.20 2.84 -17.41
C ILE A 345 1.35 1.94 -18.65
N ASN A 346 1.30 2.51 -19.86
CA ASN A 346 1.47 1.73 -21.09
C ASN A 346 2.84 1.07 -21.17
N LYS A 347 3.91 1.69 -20.66
CA LYS A 347 5.24 1.08 -20.66
C LYS A 347 5.32 -0.13 -19.73
N LEU A 348 4.70 -0.05 -18.55
CA LEU A 348 4.84 -1.05 -17.49
C LEU A 348 3.75 -2.13 -17.51
N LEU A 349 2.57 -1.83 -18.05
CA LEU A 349 1.40 -2.72 -18.09
C LEU A 349 1.01 -3.12 -19.53
N LYS A 350 1.95 -3.16 -20.48
CA LYS A 350 1.75 -3.44 -21.93
C LYS A 350 0.82 -4.60 -22.31
N HIS A 351 0.52 -5.50 -21.38
CA HIS A 351 -0.26 -6.71 -21.60
C HIS A 351 -1.69 -6.64 -21.05
N GLN A 352 -2.09 -5.53 -20.43
CA GLN A 352 -3.45 -5.34 -19.94
C GLN A 352 -4.25 -4.47 -20.91
N ASN A 353 -5.49 -4.88 -21.19
CA ASN A 353 -6.51 -3.96 -21.70
C ASN A 353 -6.89 -3.01 -20.56
N VAL A 354 -6.05 -2.02 -20.29
CA VAL A 354 -6.31 -1.00 -19.27
C VAL A 354 -7.57 -0.26 -19.68
N LYS A 355 -8.69 -0.53 -19.00
CA LYS A 355 -9.86 0.33 -19.08
C LYS A 355 -9.47 1.65 -18.42
N SER A 356 -9.38 2.74 -19.20
CA SER A 356 -9.21 4.07 -18.62
C SER A 356 -10.43 4.35 -17.74
N ASP A 357 -10.25 4.38 -16.43
CA ASP A 357 -11.27 4.88 -15.52
C ASP A 357 -11.19 6.42 -15.52
N ASP A 358 -11.47 7.01 -16.69
CA ASP A 358 -11.44 8.46 -16.95
C ASP A 358 -12.37 9.25 -16.00
N LYS A 359 -13.31 8.55 -15.35
CA LYS A 359 -14.27 9.15 -14.41
C LYS A 359 -13.64 9.69 -13.12
N GLN A 360 -12.51 9.16 -12.66
CA GLN A 360 -11.91 9.61 -11.38
C GLN A 360 -10.90 10.76 -11.53
N LEU A 361 -10.30 10.97 -12.70
CA LEU A 361 -9.52 12.18 -12.99
C LEU A 361 -10.45 13.40 -13.12
N ASN A 362 -11.56 13.26 -13.85
CA ASN A 362 -12.50 14.36 -14.09
C ASN A 362 -13.24 14.83 -12.82
N LEU A 363 -13.42 13.95 -11.82
CA LEU A 363 -14.11 14.28 -10.57
C LEU A 363 -13.28 15.18 -9.62
N LEU A 364 -11.99 15.36 -9.91
CA LEU A 364 -11.09 16.23 -9.13
C LEU A 364 -10.76 17.54 -9.86
N GLU A 365 -10.93 17.59 -11.19
CA GLU A 365 -10.89 18.85 -11.94
C GLU A 365 -12.05 19.78 -11.58
N SER A 366 -13.15 19.26 -11.03
CA SER A 366 -14.26 20.07 -10.52
C SER A 366 -14.01 20.71 -9.15
N PHE A 367 -12.83 20.50 -8.55
CA PHE A 367 -12.42 21.09 -7.26
C PHE A 367 -11.16 21.98 -7.38
N LEU A 368 -10.72 22.28 -8.60
CA LEU A 368 -9.85 23.41 -8.93
C LEU A 368 -10.73 24.58 -9.39
#